data_AF-A0A451BQV4-F1
#
_entry.id   AF-A0A451BQV4-F1
#
_cell.length_a   1.000
_cell.length_b   1.000
_cell.length_c   1.000
_cell.angle_alpha   90.00
_cell.angle_beta   90.00
_cell.angle_gamma   90.00
#
_symmetry.space_group_name_H-M   'P 1'
#
loop_
_entity.id
_entity.type
_entity.pdbx_description
1 polymer ?
#
loop_
_entity_poly.entity_id
_entity_poly.type
_entity_poly.pdbx_seq_one_letter_code
_entity_poly.pdbx_strand_id
1 'polypeptide(L)'
;MRIANPIYDVVFKYLMGNNEIAIQILSTILEEDIISLDLLPQETAMALEKRTLTVYRLDFSARIKTESGEERHVVIEIQKAKFATDIMRFRRYLGEQYKKGFPVPGKKLPKA
;
A
#
# COMPACT_ATOMS: atom_id res chain seq x y z
N MET A 1 -29.82 2.39 12.82
CA MET A 1 -28.36 2.13 12.84
C MET A 1 -27.72 2.91 11.70
N ARG A 2 -26.69 3.72 11.96
CA ARG A 2 -25.91 4.40 10.90
C ARG A 2 -24.57 3.66 10.79
N ILE A 3 -24.26 3.11 9.63
CA ILE A 3 -23.00 2.41 9.37
C ILE A 3 -22.06 3.38 8.67
N ALA A 4 -20.86 3.58 9.22
CA ALA A 4 -19.83 4.37 8.55
C ALA A 4 -19.29 3.59 7.36
N ASN A 5 -19.17 4.23 6.19
CA ASN A 5 -18.59 3.56 5.01
C ASN A 5 -17.07 3.40 5.23
N PRO A 6 -16.56 2.15 5.28
CA PRO A 6 -15.17 1.86 5.62
C PRO A 6 -14.16 2.37 4.58
N ILE A 7 -14.61 2.73 3.38
CA ILE A 7 -13.76 3.22 2.28
C ILE A 7 -13.54 4.74 2.38
N TYR A 8 -14.27 5.48 3.23
CA TYR A 8 -13.96 6.90 3.43
C TYR A 8 -12.68 7.09 4.24
N ASP A 9 -11.86 8.07 3.86
CA ASP A 9 -10.50 8.26 4.36
C ASP A 9 -10.40 8.25 5.89
N VAL A 10 -11.33 8.92 6.59
CA VAL A 10 -11.35 8.98 8.06
C VAL A 10 -11.61 7.60 8.68
N VAL A 11 -12.56 6.85 8.13
CA VAL A 11 -12.93 5.52 8.63
C VAL A 11 -11.82 4.53 8.29
N PHE A 12 -11.33 4.57 7.05
CA PHE A 12 -10.24 3.72 6.59
C PHE A 12 -8.97 3.94 7.41
N LYS A 13 -8.58 5.20 7.67
CA LYS A 13 -7.46 5.55 8.55
C LYS A 13 -7.63 4.97 9.94
N TYR A 14 -8.82 5.08 10.52
CA TYR A 14 -9.12 4.53 11.83
C TYR A 14 -9.01 2.99 11.85
N LEU A 15 -9.54 2.31 10.83
CA LEU A 15 -9.45 0.85 10.71
C LEU A 15 -7.99 0.38 10.56
N MET A 16 -7.19 1.07 9.74
CA MET A 16 -5.76 0.77 9.54
C MET A 16 -4.90 1.06 10.76
N GLY A 17 -5.37 1.88 11.71
CA GLY A 17 -4.68 2.13 12.98
C GLY A 17 -4.82 0.99 14.00
N ASN A 18 -5.74 0.05 13.77
CA ASN A 18 -5.88 -1.13 14.61
C ASN A 18 -5.27 -2.34 13.89
N ASN A 19 -4.26 -2.96 14.52
CA ASN A 19 -3.46 -3.98 13.85
C ASN A 19 -4.26 -5.24 13.48
N GLU A 20 -5.16 -5.70 14.36
CA GLU A 20 -5.99 -6.89 14.11
C GLU A 20 -6.94 -6.67 12.93
N ILE A 21 -7.56 -5.49 12.88
CA ILE A 21 -8.45 -5.10 11.78
C ILE A 21 -7.66 -4.89 10.49
N ALA A 22 -6.49 -4.25 10.56
CA ALA A 22 -5.62 -4.04 9.42
C ALA A 22 -5.16 -5.37 8.81
N ILE A 23 -4.72 -6.34 9.65
CA ILE A 23 -4.37 -7.69 9.20
C ILE A 23 -5.54 -8.31 8.43
N GLN A 24 -6.75 -8.32 9.00
CA GLN A 24 -7.91 -8.93 8.33
C GLN A 24 -8.24 -8.28 6.99
N ILE A 25 -8.28 -6.94 6.94
CA ILE A 25 -8.59 -6.20 5.72
C ILE A 25 -7.53 -6.45 4.65
N LEU A 26 -6.24 -6.36 5.01
CA LEU A 26 -5.15 -6.50 4.06
C LEU A 26 -4.98 -7.95 3.59
N SER A 27 -5.12 -8.93 4.48
CA SER A 27 -5.15 -10.34 4.09
C SER A 27 -6.29 -10.62 3.10
N THR A 28 -7.46 -10.04 3.32
CA THR A 28 -8.60 -10.21 2.42
C THR A 28 -8.35 -9.57 1.05
N ILE A 29 -7.75 -8.37 1.02
CA ILE A 29 -7.48 -7.65 -0.25
C ILE A 29 -6.35 -8.31 -1.04
N LEU A 30 -5.31 -8.81 -0.35
CA LEU A 30 -4.13 -9.38 -0.98
C LEU A 30 -4.26 -10.89 -1.25
N GLU A 31 -5.27 -11.54 -0.67
CA GLU A 31 -5.43 -13.00 -0.70
C GLU A 31 -4.21 -13.74 -0.11
N GLU A 32 -3.57 -13.14 0.90
CA GLU A 32 -2.35 -13.64 1.56
C GLU A 32 -2.54 -13.72 3.08
N ASP A 33 -1.95 -14.74 3.72
CA ASP A 33 -1.99 -14.92 5.18
C ASP A 33 -0.96 -14.00 5.86
N ILE A 34 -1.43 -12.91 6.47
CA ILE A 34 -0.57 -11.93 7.14
C ILE A 34 -0.47 -12.31 8.62
N ILE A 35 0.73 -12.77 9.02
CA ILE A 35 1.03 -13.20 10.39
C ILE A 35 1.17 -12.00 11.33
N SER A 36 1.87 -10.96 10.88
CA SER A 36 2.09 -9.75 11.68
C SER A 36 2.30 -8.53 10.81
N LEU A 37 1.78 -7.39 11.25
CA LEU A 37 2.01 -6.07 10.69
C LEU A 37 2.73 -5.19 11.71
N ASP A 38 3.80 -4.53 11.27
CA ASP A 38 4.43 -3.41 11.95
C ASP A 38 4.12 -2.13 11.17
N LEU A 39 3.42 -1.21 11.83
CA LEU A 39 3.13 0.11 11.28
C LEU A 39 4.46 0.88 11.13
N LEU A 40 4.83 1.17 9.89
CA LEU A 40 5.90 2.14 9.66
C LEU A 40 5.30 3.53 9.88
N PRO A 41 5.95 4.42 10.66
CA PRO A 41 5.46 5.78 10.81
C PRO A 41 5.56 6.50 9.47
N GLN A 42 4.43 6.83 8.81
CA GLN A 42 4.37 7.86 7.77
C GLN A 42 2.94 8.19 7.30
N GLU A 43 2.41 9.34 7.74
CA GLU A 43 1.51 10.13 6.88
C GLU A 43 2.38 11.12 6.10
N THR A 44 2.66 10.83 4.83
CA THR A 44 3.25 11.83 3.93
C THR A 44 2.16 12.47 3.08
N ALA A 45 1.65 13.62 3.53
CA ALA A 45 0.79 14.45 2.69
C ALA A 45 1.69 15.26 1.73
N MET A 46 1.86 14.79 0.49
CA MET A 46 2.58 15.56 -0.53
C MET A 46 1.66 16.58 -1.19
N ALA A 47 1.78 17.85 -0.82
CA ALA A 47 1.20 18.94 -1.60
C ALA A 47 2.08 19.20 -2.82
N LEU A 48 1.69 18.69 -4.00
CA LEU A 48 2.36 19.08 -5.24
C LEU A 48 1.90 20.51 -5.59
N GLU A 49 2.80 21.50 -5.53
CA GLU A 49 2.54 22.95 -5.65
C GLU A 49 1.75 23.42 -6.89
N LYS A 50 1.39 22.52 -7.82
CA LYS A 50 0.57 22.85 -9.00
C LYS A 50 -0.70 22.01 -9.17
N ARG A 51 -0.96 20.99 -8.34
CA ARG A 51 -2.09 20.07 -8.51
C ARG A 51 -2.57 19.52 -7.16
N THR A 52 -3.87 19.65 -6.89
CA THR A 52 -4.59 19.13 -5.71
C THR A 52 -4.69 17.60 -5.70
N LEU A 53 -3.55 16.92 -5.78
CA LEU A 53 -3.43 15.48 -5.60
C LEU A 53 -3.44 15.19 -4.10
N THR A 54 -4.58 14.75 -3.57
CA THR A 54 -4.63 14.17 -2.23
C THR A 54 -4.55 12.65 -2.37
N VAL A 55 -3.33 12.12 -2.20
CA VAL A 55 -3.10 10.68 -2.09
C VAL A 55 -2.79 10.39 -0.63
N TYR A 56 -3.57 9.49 -0.05
CA TYR A 56 -3.29 8.92 1.25
C TYR A 56 -2.42 7.68 1.05
N ARG A 57 -1.22 7.70 1.66
CA ARG A 57 -0.27 6.59 1.61
C ARG A 57 -0.09 6.01 3.00
N LEU A 58 -0.07 4.68 3.10
CA LEU A 58 0.30 3.93 4.29
C LEU A 58 1.25 2.81 3.91
N ASP A 59 2.32 2.67 4.69
CA ASP A 59 3.32 1.65 4.50
C ASP A 59 3.38 0.74 5.73
N PHE A 60 3.42 -0.56 5.50
CA PHE A 60 3.54 -1.58 6.54
C PHE A 60 4.74 -2.47 6.26
N SER A 61 5.41 -2.88 7.32
CA SER A 61 6.28 -4.04 7.27
C SER A 61 5.47 -5.26 7.70
N ALA A 62 5.47 -6.32 6.90
CA ALA A 62 4.58 -7.46 7.11
C ALA A 62 5.34 -8.78 7.06
N ARG A 63 5.05 -9.69 7.98
CA ARG A 63 5.39 -11.11 7.82
C ARG A 63 4.18 -11.84 7.28
N ILE A 64 4.35 -12.50 6.14
CA ILE A 64 3.30 -13.27 5.48
C ILE A 64 3.68 -14.74 5.42
N LYS A 65 2.67 -15.60 5.38
CA LYS A 65 2.80 -17.02 5.05
C LYS A 65 2.23 -17.25 3.67
N THR A 66 3.07 -17.71 2.75
CA THR A 66 2.62 -18.02 1.39
C THR A 66 1.80 -19.32 1.38
N GLU A 67 1.09 -19.58 0.28
CA GLU A 67 0.39 -20.86 0.06
C GLU A 67 1.32 -22.09 0.18
N SER A 68 2.61 -21.93 -0.15
CA SER A 68 3.62 -22.99 0.01
C SER A 68 4.05 -23.21 1.46
N GLY A 69 3.55 -22.40 2.40
CA GLY A 69 3.92 -22.43 3.81
C GLY A 69 5.22 -21.69 4.16
N GLU A 70 5.82 -20.97 3.20
CA GLU A 70 7.05 -20.21 3.43
C GLU A 70 6.72 -18.87 4.12
N GLU A 71 7.49 -18.51 5.15
CA GLU A 71 7.38 -17.20 5.77
C GLU A 71 8.27 -16.18 5.05
N ARG A 72 7.69 -15.04 4.67
CA ARG A 72 8.42 -13.95 4.01
C ARG A 72 8.20 -12.62 4.71
N HIS A 73 9.24 -11.81 4.70
CA HIS A 73 9.17 -10.42 5.14
C HIS A 73 8.98 -9.52 3.92
N VAL A 74 7.88 -8.75 3.90
CA VAL A 74 7.49 -7.91 2.77
C VAL A 74 7.15 -6.50 3.24
N VAL A 75 7.15 -5.56 2.30
CA VAL A 75 6.62 -4.21 2.49
C VAL A 75 5.30 -4.12 1.76
N ILE A 76 4.25 -3.69 2.47
CA ILE A 76 2.93 -3.43 1.90
C ILE A 76 2.74 -1.93 1.83
N GLU A 77 2.60 -1.38 0.62
CA GLU A 77 2.28 0.02 0.39
C GLU A 77 0.84 0.15 -0.13
N ILE A 78 0.03 0.93 0.58
CA ILE A 78 -1.35 1.25 0.20
C ILE A 78 -1.40 2.70 -0.27
N GLN A 79 -1.91 2.91 -1.47
CA GLN A 79 -2.21 4.25 -1.97
C GLN A 79 -3.70 4.40 -2.26
N LYS A 80 -4.33 5.34 -1.57
CA LYS A 80 -5.73 5.71 -1.78
C LYS A 80 -5.80 7.10 -2.40
N ALA A 81 -6.48 7.19 -3.54
CA ALA A 81 -6.69 8.46 -4.24
C ALA A 81 -8.19 8.79 -4.34
N LYS A 82 -8.51 10.08 -4.37
CA LYS A 82 -9.90 10.56 -4.53
C LYS A 82 -10.39 10.48 -5.98
N PHE A 83 -9.53 10.75 -6.96
CA PHE A 83 -9.93 10.84 -8.37
C PHE A 83 -9.41 9.67 -9.21
N ALA A 84 -10.24 9.16 -10.12
CA ALA A 84 -9.88 8.05 -11.01
C ALA A 84 -8.67 8.38 -11.91
N THR A 85 -8.46 9.65 -12.25
CA THR A 85 -7.29 10.13 -13.00
C THR A 85 -5.97 9.86 -12.28
N ASP A 86 -5.99 9.86 -10.94
CA ASP A 86 -4.80 9.64 -10.12
C ASP A 86 -4.46 8.15 -10.09
N ILE A 87 -5.47 7.29 -10.03
CA ILE A 87 -5.34 5.82 -10.17
C ILE A 87 -4.73 5.48 -11.53
N MET A 88 -5.21 6.09 -12.61
CA MET A 88 -4.69 5.84 -13.96
C MET A 88 -3.22 6.27 -14.09
N ARG A 89 -2.84 7.40 -13.47
CA ARG A 89 -1.45 7.85 -13.46
C ARG A 89 -0.55 6.88 -12.69
N PHE A 90 -1.01 6.39 -11.54
CA PHE A 90 -0.27 5.43 -10.74
C PHE A 90 -0.05 4.10 -11.49
N ARG A 91 -1.10 3.58 -12.15
CA ARG A 91 -0.97 2.39 -13.01
C ARG A 91 0.07 2.56 -14.12
N ARG A 92 0.10 3.73 -14.76
CA ARG A 92 1.14 4.06 -15.76
C ARG A 92 2.53 4.08 -15.14
N TYR A 93 2.69 4.70 -13.96
CA TYR A 93 3.96 4.71 -13.24
C TYR A 93 4.44 3.30 -12.91
N LEU A 94 3.58 2.45 -12.34
CA LEU A 94 3.91 1.05 -12.05
C LEU A 94 4.33 0.30 -13.31
N GLY A 95 3.59 0.45 -14.42
CA GLY A 95 3.95 -0.18 -15.69
C GLY A 95 5.35 0.20 -16.16
N GLU A 96 5.75 1.46 -16.00
CA GLU A 96 7.12 1.90 -16.33
C GLU A 96 8.17 1.34 -15.36
N GLN A 97 7.85 1.17 -14.07
CA GLN A 97 8.77 0.53 -13.12
C GLN A 97 8.95 -0.96 -13.41
N TYR A 98 7.87 -1.69 -13.71
CA TYR A 98 7.95 -3.10 -14.09
C TYR A 98 8.80 -3.32 -15.34
N LYS A 99 8.73 -2.41 -16.34
CA LYS A 99 9.60 -2.45 -17.53
C LYS A 99 11.08 -2.25 -17.19
N LYS A 100 11.40 -1.38 -16.23
CA LYS A 100 12.78 -1.06 -15.83
C LYS A 100 13.36 -2.06 -14.83
N GLY A 101 12.49 -2.80 -14.14
CA GLY A 101 12.82 -3.60 -12.96
C GLY A 101 12.89 -2.72 -11.71
N PHE A 102 12.44 -3.27 -10.58
CA PHE A 102 12.62 -2.61 -9.29
C PHE A 102 14.10 -2.68 -8.87
N PRO A 103 14.71 -1.58 -8.42
CA PRO A 103 16.08 -1.62 -7.92
C PRO A 103 16.14 -2.51 -6.68
N VAL A 104 16.79 -3.67 -6.81
CA VAL A 104 17.11 -4.54 -5.67
C VAL A 104 18.43 -4.04 -5.08
N PRO A 105 18.53 -3.79 -3.76
CA PRO A 105 19.79 -3.45 -3.12
C PRO A 105 20.89 -4.45 -3.51
N GLY A 106 21.95 -3.98 -4.18
CA GLY A 106 23.06 -4.82 -4.62
C GLY A 106 23.06 -5.30 -6.09
N LYS A 107 21.98 -5.10 -6.85
CA LYS A 107 22.01 -5.32 -8.32
C LYS A 107 21.97 -4.00 -9.07
N LYS A 108 23.02 -3.71 -9.86
CA LYS A 108 22.99 -2.60 -10.81
C LYS A 108 21.88 -2.85 -11.84
N LEU A 109 21.02 -1.84 -12.04
CA LEU A 109 20.05 -1.82 -13.13
C LEU A 109 20.78 -2.09 -14.46
N PRO A 110 20.23 -2.94 -15.35
CA PRO A 110 20.80 -3.13 -16.67
C PRO A 110 20.86 -1.76 -17.37
N LYS A 111 22.05 -1.40 -17.85
CA LYS A 111 22.20 -0.20 -18.69
C LYS A 111 21.38 -0.42 -19.96
N ALA A 112 20.45 0.49 -20.20
CA ALA A 112 19.75 0.63 -21.48
C ALA A 112 20.74 0.92 -22.60
#